data_AF-A0A0V1HCZ9-F1
#
_entry.id   AF-A0A0V1HCZ9-F1
#
_cell.length_a   1.000
_cell.length_b   1.000
_cell.length_c   1.000
_cell.angle_alpha   90.00
_cell.angle_beta   90.00
_cell.angle_gamma   90.00
#
_symmetry.space_group_name_H-M   'P 1'
#
loop_
_entity.id
_entity.type
_entity.pdbx_description
1 polymer ?
#
loop_
_entity_poly.entity_id
_entity_poly.type
_entity_poly.pdbx_seq_one_letter_code
_entity_poly.pdbx_strand_id
1 'polypeptide(L)'
;MCANANIASGIKSERTDKLLQPKSSGHFTFKEKILEVIKRYPNGCPDSVLRAEISAKEVKDMANSINELLAEHRIDLLKSGNEIYYKFVSESAVVDSMMPLDPLEKLLYQLIVDAKNMGIWIGDLKTKSNIPHRRLMKVIRSMENRKMIKTYHSMAHSRKKVCMLYDLEPHPMIVGGSFFTDEMFDTEFLASISEYCLKFLKSKADNASHFPTFINRMNKRNATVEEVWQFLCNSKISNVNLSQIEVERVLENLVYDSQIEKKFENAKPVYFLTKPLERNQGILHSPCLSCEIALDCVKGGTISPSTCQYFSDWFLDE
;
A
#
# COMPACT_ATOMS: atom_id res chain seq x y z
N MET A 1 -3.67 35.91 -39.07
CA MET A 1 -2.61 36.88 -39.37
C MET A 1 -2.44 37.77 -38.14
N CYS A 2 -1.25 37.70 -37.53
CA CYS A 2 -0.60 38.71 -36.66
C CYS A 2 -1.35 39.23 -35.42
N ALA A 3 -0.75 39.49 -34.27
CA ALA A 3 0.58 39.23 -33.71
C ALA A 3 0.53 39.65 -32.22
N ASN A 4 1.49 39.10 -31.46
CA ASN A 4 1.78 39.32 -30.05
C ASN A 4 2.10 40.78 -29.65
N ALA A 5 1.82 41.12 -28.39
CA ALA A 5 2.68 41.92 -27.49
C ALA A 5 2.17 41.74 -26.04
N ASN A 6 2.78 40.91 -25.19
CA ASN A 6 3.92 41.19 -24.30
C ASN A 6 3.79 42.45 -23.42
N ILE A 7 3.44 42.25 -22.14
CA ILE A 7 3.96 43.05 -21.02
C ILE A 7 4.36 42.07 -19.91
N ALA A 8 5.62 42.21 -19.47
CA ALA A 8 6.29 41.40 -18.46
C ALA A 8 6.50 42.21 -17.18
N SER A 9 6.32 41.55 -16.03
CA SER A 9 6.96 41.75 -14.70
C SER A 9 6.08 41.01 -13.68
N GLY A 10 6.53 40.14 -12.77
CA GLY A 10 7.82 39.90 -12.16
C GLY A 10 7.57 39.66 -10.68
N ILE A 11 7.43 38.39 -10.24
CA ILE A 11 7.45 37.99 -8.82
C ILE A 11 8.19 36.65 -8.73
N LYS A 12 9.29 36.64 -7.97
CA LYS A 12 10.10 35.48 -7.58
C LYS A 12 9.52 34.85 -6.29
N SER A 13 9.90 33.58 -6.08
CA SER A 13 9.76 32.78 -4.84
C SER A 13 8.32 32.28 -4.58
N GLU A 14 8.02 31.07 -4.11
CA GLU A 14 8.77 29.93 -3.60
C GLU A 14 7.76 28.76 -3.47
N ARG A 15 8.27 27.52 -3.46
CA ARG A 15 7.64 26.28 -2.93
C ARG A 15 6.40 25.73 -3.66
N THR A 16 6.60 24.62 -4.38
CA THR A 16 5.96 23.31 -4.07
C THR A 16 6.48 22.18 -4.99
N ASP A 17 7.78 21.93 -4.96
CA ASP A 17 8.32 20.58 -5.23
C ASP A 17 8.50 19.87 -3.88
N LYS A 18 7.42 19.26 -3.38
CA LYS A 18 7.53 18.28 -2.28
C LYS A 18 7.92 16.94 -2.88
N LEU A 19 9.21 16.79 -3.09
CA LEU A 19 9.91 15.51 -3.15
C LEU A 19 9.37 14.56 -2.08
N LEU A 20 9.07 13.32 -2.49
CA LEU A 20 9.24 12.16 -1.63
C LEU A 20 10.64 12.24 -1.03
N GLN A 21 10.72 12.64 0.23
CA GLN A 21 11.92 12.43 1.02
C GLN A 21 11.96 10.95 1.40
N PRO A 22 13.00 10.19 1.04
CA PRO A 22 13.31 8.99 1.80
C PRO A 22 13.58 9.44 3.24
N LYS A 23 12.92 8.82 4.22
CA LYS A 23 13.22 9.03 5.63
C LYS A 23 14.63 8.48 5.92
N SER A 24 15.65 9.26 5.60
CA SER A 24 17.02 9.09 6.10
C SER A 24 17.38 10.32 6.92
N SER A 25 16.67 10.51 8.03
CA SER A 25 17.18 11.29 9.16
C SER A 25 18.29 10.47 9.81
N GLY A 26 19.45 10.45 9.16
CA GLY A 26 20.64 9.72 9.57
C GLY A 26 21.32 10.41 10.74
N HIS A 27 20.92 10.05 11.95
CA HIS A 27 21.87 10.06 13.05
C HIS A 27 22.84 8.91 12.74
N PHE A 28 23.89 9.17 11.96
CA PHE A 28 24.88 8.14 11.65
C PHE A 28 25.41 7.60 12.99
N THR A 29 25.11 6.34 13.25
CA THR A 29 25.65 5.66 14.41
C THR A 29 27.17 5.67 14.30
N PHE A 30 27.85 5.69 15.44
CA PHE A 30 29.31 5.72 15.47
C PHE A 30 29.94 4.57 14.64
N LYS A 31 29.24 3.43 14.60
CA LYS A 31 29.49 2.26 13.76
C LYS A 31 29.43 2.52 12.25
N GLU A 32 28.44 3.28 11.77
CA GLU A 32 28.31 3.62 10.35
C GLU A 32 29.43 4.56 9.87
N LYS A 33 29.89 5.46 10.75
CA LYS A 33 31.06 6.32 10.47
C LYS A 33 32.34 5.51 10.28
N ILE A 34 32.57 4.51 11.15
CA ILE A 34 33.72 3.60 11.04
C ILE A 34 33.66 2.82 9.72
N LEU A 35 32.49 2.29 9.37
CA LEU A 35 32.26 1.60 8.09
C LEU A 35 32.53 2.49 6.88
N GLU A 36 32.14 3.76 6.93
CA GLU A 36 32.38 4.70 5.84
C GLU A 36 33.88 4.95 5.63
N VAL A 37 34.66 5.06 6.70
CA VAL A 37 36.12 5.19 6.64
C VAL A 37 36.75 3.93 6.04
N ILE A 38 36.36 2.73 6.51
CA ILE A 38 36.90 1.46 6.00
C ILE A 38 36.56 1.27 4.51
N LYS A 39 35.37 1.70 4.06
CA LYS A 39 34.97 1.66 2.64
C LYS A 39 35.85 2.51 1.72
N ARG A 40 36.52 3.55 2.22
CA ARG A 40 37.45 4.37 1.43
C ARG A 40 38.75 3.63 1.07
N TYR A 41 39.06 2.54 1.77
CA TYR A 41 40.28 1.76 1.59
C TYR A 41 39.95 0.33 1.06
N PRO A 42 39.79 0.15 -0.26
CA PRO A 42 39.37 -1.14 -0.85
C PRO A 42 40.36 -2.30 -0.62
N ASN A 43 41.64 -2.00 -0.36
CA ASN A 43 42.67 -2.99 -0.07
C ASN A 43 42.90 -3.24 1.44
N GLY A 44 42.10 -2.60 2.31
CA GLY A 44 42.23 -2.67 3.78
C GLY A 44 42.68 -1.32 4.37
N CYS A 45 41.96 -0.86 5.38
CA CYS A 45 42.27 0.34 6.17
C CYS A 45 43.21 -0.03 7.33
N PRO A 46 44.42 0.53 7.43
CA PRO A 46 45.31 0.26 8.56
C PRO A 46 44.77 0.88 9.86
N ASP A 47 44.95 0.18 10.97
CA ASP A 47 44.50 0.59 12.32
C ASP A 47 45.04 1.97 12.73
N SER A 48 46.24 2.33 12.28
CA SER A 48 46.85 3.65 12.50
C SER A 48 46.06 4.81 11.87
N VAL A 49 45.52 4.60 10.66
CA VAL A 49 44.69 5.59 9.96
C VAL A 49 43.32 5.69 10.61
N LEU A 50 42.72 4.55 10.96
CA LEU A 50 41.44 4.51 11.65
C LEU A 50 41.49 5.27 12.99
N ARG A 51 42.59 5.13 13.75
CA ARG A 51 42.84 5.86 15.01
C ARG A 51 43.15 7.34 14.83
N ALA A 52 43.74 7.73 13.71
CA ALA A 52 44.04 9.15 13.42
C ALA A 52 42.78 9.94 13.03
N GLU A 53 41.81 9.27 12.41
CA GLU A 53 40.57 9.88 11.93
C GLU A 53 39.47 9.98 13.02
N ILE A 54 39.67 9.31 14.16
CA ILE A 54 38.74 9.28 15.29
C ILE A 54 39.35 9.99 16.51
N SER A 55 38.54 10.78 17.21
CA SER A 55 38.99 11.57 18.37
C SER A 55 39.51 10.69 19.51
N ALA A 56 40.60 11.11 20.17
CA ALA A 56 41.26 10.37 21.25
C ALA A 56 40.36 10.07 22.48
N LYS A 57 39.18 10.70 22.59
CA LYS A 57 38.20 10.45 23.66
C LYS A 57 37.29 9.24 23.40
N GLU A 58 37.26 8.68 22.18
CA GLU A 58 36.29 7.66 21.73
C GLU A 58 36.93 6.29 21.46
N VAL A 59 38.18 6.08 21.91
CA VAL A 59 38.95 4.86 21.62
C VAL A 59 38.27 3.57 22.12
N LYS A 60 37.53 3.67 23.24
CA LYS A 60 36.78 2.54 23.79
C LYS A 60 35.54 2.20 22.93
N ASP A 61 34.85 3.21 22.42
CA ASP A 61 33.67 3.04 21.58
C ASP A 61 34.06 2.55 20.18
N MET A 62 35.26 2.91 19.71
CA MET A 62 35.87 2.36 18.49
C MET A 62 36.12 0.86 18.63
N ALA A 63 36.80 0.44 19.70
CA ALA A 63 37.09 -0.98 19.92
C ALA A 63 35.80 -1.82 20.01
N ASN A 64 34.77 -1.31 20.70
CA ASN A 64 33.46 -1.96 20.77
C ASN A 64 32.80 -2.06 19.39
N SER A 65 32.80 -0.98 18.61
CA SER A 65 32.21 -0.97 17.27
C SER A 65 32.95 -1.88 16.29
N ILE A 66 34.28 -1.97 16.38
CA ILE A 66 35.08 -2.90 15.57
C ILE A 66 34.75 -4.35 15.94
N ASN A 67 34.66 -4.66 17.23
CA ASN A 67 34.30 -6.00 17.69
C ASN A 67 32.89 -6.40 17.24
N GLU A 68 31.93 -5.47 17.28
CA GLU A 68 30.59 -5.69 16.73
C GLU A 68 30.60 -5.90 15.22
N LEU A 69 31.37 -5.11 14.47
CA LEU A 69 31.47 -5.24 13.01
C LEU A 69 32.17 -6.54 12.58
N LEU A 70 33.13 -7.01 13.37
CA LEU A 70 33.77 -8.32 13.20
C LEU A 70 32.79 -9.45 13.54
N ALA A 71 31.98 -9.31 14.60
CA ALA A 71 30.95 -10.27 14.97
C ALA A 71 29.82 -10.35 13.93
N GLU A 72 29.50 -9.23 13.27
CA GLU A 72 28.55 -9.17 12.14
C GLU A 72 29.17 -9.58 10.80
N HIS A 73 30.45 -9.97 10.76
CA HIS A 73 31.20 -10.31 9.54
C HIS A 73 31.21 -9.21 8.47
N ARG A 74 30.98 -7.95 8.84
CA ARG A 74 30.95 -6.81 7.90
C ARG A 74 32.36 -6.29 7.56
N ILE A 75 33.34 -6.64 8.39
CA ILE A 75 34.75 -6.34 8.19
C ILE A 75 35.58 -7.58 8.49
N ASP A 76 36.69 -7.74 7.78
CA ASP A 76 37.70 -8.78 8.02
C ASP A 76 38.98 -8.16 8.58
N LEU A 77 39.62 -8.87 9.51
CA LEU A 77 40.90 -8.50 10.08
C LEU A 77 42.03 -9.21 9.30
N LEU A 78 42.85 -8.42 8.63
CA LEU A 78 44.04 -8.88 7.90
C LEU A 78 45.29 -8.44 8.68
N LYS A 79 46.27 -9.34 8.81
CA LYS A 79 47.55 -9.05 9.47
C LYS A 79 48.67 -9.17 8.44
N SER A 80 49.39 -8.08 8.22
CA SER A 80 50.61 -8.06 7.41
C SER A 80 51.77 -7.59 8.28
N GLY A 81 52.61 -8.54 8.72
CA GLY A 81 53.69 -8.25 9.67
C GLY A 81 53.17 -7.82 11.05
N ASN A 82 53.56 -6.62 11.48
CA ASN A 82 53.18 -6.03 12.78
C ASN A 82 51.98 -5.07 12.69
N GLU A 83 51.38 -4.92 11.51
CA GLU A 83 50.26 -4.01 11.28
C GLU A 83 48.95 -4.76 11.02
N ILE A 84 47.86 -4.20 11.55
CA ILE A 84 46.49 -4.70 11.42
C ILE A 84 45.75 -3.85 10.39
N TYR A 85 45.09 -4.53 9.46
CA TYR A 85 44.28 -3.94 8.40
C TYR A 85 42.84 -4.42 8.53
N TYR A 86 41.88 -3.49 8.46
CA TYR A 86 40.45 -3.77 8.43
C TYR A 86 39.96 -3.67 6.99
N LYS A 87 39.48 -4.77 6.42
CA LYS A 87 38.93 -4.78 5.06
C LYS A 87 37.41 -4.84 5.12
N PHE A 88 36.74 -3.97 4.38
CA PHE A 88 35.29 -4.05 4.23
C PHE A 88 34.92 -5.31 3.43
N VAL A 89 34.03 -6.12 4.01
CA VAL A 89 33.47 -7.30 3.35
C VAL A 89 32.15 -6.86 2.73
N SER A 90 32.04 -6.96 1.39
CA SER A 90 30.79 -6.62 0.70
C SER A 90 29.64 -7.47 1.23
N GLU A 91 28.41 -6.95 1.26
CA GLU A 91 27.20 -7.69 1.67
C GLU A 91 27.09 -9.07 0.99
N SER A 92 27.58 -9.21 -0.25
CA SER A 92 27.64 -10.48 -0.98
C SER A 92 28.58 -11.53 -0.36
N ALA A 93 29.66 -11.10 0.31
CA ALA A 93 30.63 -11.98 0.95
C ALA A 93 30.24 -12.33 2.40
N VAL A 94 29.48 -11.47 3.09
CA VAL A 94 28.83 -11.81 4.37
C VAL A 94 27.87 -12.98 4.18
N VAL A 95 27.10 -12.95 3.08
CA VAL A 95 26.17 -14.02 2.68
C VAL A 95 26.92 -15.34 2.38
N ASP A 96 28.11 -15.27 1.78
CA ASP A 96 28.97 -16.44 1.51
C ASP A 96 29.56 -17.07 2.77
N SER A 97 29.86 -16.27 3.80
CA SER A 97 30.39 -16.74 5.08
C SER A 97 29.30 -17.34 5.99
N MET A 98 28.07 -16.82 5.91
CA MET A 98 26.95 -17.22 6.76
C MET A 98 26.22 -18.47 6.26
N MET A 99 26.27 -18.75 4.95
CA MET A 99 25.72 -19.97 4.37
C MET A 99 26.50 -20.41 3.12
N PRO A 100 26.82 -21.71 2.96
CA PRO A 100 27.33 -22.20 1.68
C PRO A 100 26.19 -22.15 0.65
N LEU A 101 26.12 -21.10 -0.17
CA LEU A 101 25.20 -21.03 -1.30
C LEU A 101 25.80 -21.73 -2.52
N ASP A 102 24.96 -22.52 -3.20
CA ASP A 102 25.26 -23.05 -4.53
C ASP A 102 25.40 -21.87 -5.52
N PRO A 103 26.28 -21.90 -6.54
CA PRO A 103 26.47 -20.78 -7.47
C PRO A 103 25.18 -20.29 -8.13
N LEU A 104 24.23 -21.20 -8.32
CA LEU A 104 22.92 -20.92 -8.87
C LEU A 104 22.00 -20.21 -7.85
N GLU A 105 22.08 -20.55 -6.56
CA GLU A 105 21.39 -19.82 -5.50
C GLU A 105 21.93 -18.40 -5.35
N LYS A 106 23.25 -18.20 -5.48
CA LYS A 106 23.87 -16.86 -5.44
C LYS A 106 23.34 -15.96 -6.55
N LEU A 107 23.26 -16.48 -7.77
CA LEU A 107 22.72 -15.74 -8.91
C LEU A 107 21.25 -15.34 -8.68
N LEU A 108 20.42 -16.27 -8.21
CA LEU A 108 19.01 -15.99 -7.93
C LEU A 108 18.85 -14.99 -6.79
N TYR A 109 19.66 -15.10 -5.74
CA TYR A 109 19.65 -14.18 -4.62
C TYR A 109 19.99 -12.75 -5.06
N GLN A 110 21.04 -12.57 -5.88
CA GLN A 110 21.40 -11.26 -6.44
C GLN A 110 20.25 -10.64 -7.25
N LEU A 111 19.62 -11.42 -8.14
CA LEU A 111 18.47 -10.94 -8.94
C LEU A 111 17.27 -10.53 -8.08
N ILE A 112 17.08 -11.16 -6.91
CA ILE A 112 16.02 -10.82 -5.96
C ILE A 112 16.38 -9.57 -5.15
N VAL A 113 17.64 -9.44 -4.72
CA VAL A 113 18.17 -8.24 -4.03
C VAL A 113 17.98 -7.00 -4.91
N ASP A 114 18.27 -7.10 -6.20
CA ASP A 114 18.09 -6.01 -7.16
C ASP A 114 16.63 -5.54 -7.27
N ALA A 115 15.67 -6.46 -7.04
CA ALA A 115 14.24 -6.19 -7.13
C ALA A 115 13.64 -5.53 -5.86
N LYS A 116 14.40 -5.49 -4.75
CA LYS A 116 14.05 -4.82 -3.49
C LYS A 116 12.60 -5.12 -3.02
N ASN A 117 11.83 -4.09 -2.70
CA ASN A 117 10.47 -4.16 -2.16
C ASN A 117 9.39 -4.43 -3.22
N MET A 118 9.73 -4.30 -4.50
CA MET A 118 8.82 -4.64 -5.58
C MET A 118 8.83 -6.15 -5.88
N GLY A 119 9.87 -6.86 -5.45
CA GLY A 119 10.06 -8.27 -5.72
C GLY A 119 10.18 -8.58 -7.22
N ILE A 120 10.47 -9.84 -7.53
CA ILE A 120 10.61 -10.32 -8.91
C ILE A 120 9.62 -11.45 -9.21
N TRP A 121 8.91 -11.33 -10.33
CA TRP A 121 8.03 -12.40 -10.80
C TRP A 121 8.84 -13.65 -11.15
N ILE A 122 8.37 -14.83 -10.74
CA ILE A 122 9.11 -16.09 -11.00
C ILE A 122 9.29 -16.35 -12.50
N GLY A 123 8.37 -15.86 -13.34
CA GLY A 123 8.52 -15.94 -14.80
C GLY A 123 9.66 -15.07 -15.33
N ASP A 124 9.84 -13.87 -14.79
CA ASP A 124 10.99 -13.01 -15.14
C ASP A 124 12.28 -13.58 -14.58
N LEU A 125 12.23 -14.16 -13.38
CA LEU A 125 13.37 -14.85 -12.78
C LEU A 125 13.82 -16.04 -13.65
N LYS A 126 12.89 -16.79 -14.23
CA LYS A 126 13.17 -17.84 -15.22
C LYS A 126 13.84 -17.27 -16.47
N THR A 127 13.32 -16.17 -16.99
CA THR A 127 13.81 -15.55 -18.24
C THR A 127 15.21 -14.96 -18.05
N LYS A 128 15.48 -14.31 -16.91
CA LYS A 128 16.77 -13.71 -16.58
C LYS A 128 17.84 -14.72 -16.19
N SER A 129 17.47 -15.80 -15.49
CA SER A 129 18.42 -16.83 -15.06
C SER A 129 18.70 -17.90 -16.13
N ASN A 130 17.85 -18.00 -17.15
CA ASN A 130 17.90 -19.06 -18.17
C ASN A 130 17.86 -20.49 -17.58
N ILE A 131 17.16 -20.67 -16.46
CA ILE A 131 17.07 -21.97 -15.74
C ILE A 131 15.77 -22.70 -16.12
N PRO A 132 15.79 -24.03 -16.36
CA PRO A 132 14.59 -24.81 -16.54
C PRO A 132 13.63 -24.73 -15.34
N HIS A 133 12.33 -24.58 -15.61
CA HIS A 133 11.32 -24.30 -14.59
C HIS A 133 11.30 -25.28 -13.41
N ARG A 134 11.46 -26.59 -13.66
CA ARG A 134 11.51 -27.60 -12.59
C ARG A 134 12.68 -27.39 -11.63
N ARG A 135 13.85 -27.01 -12.15
CA ARG A 135 15.05 -26.76 -11.33
C ARG A 135 14.88 -25.47 -10.54
N LEU A 136 14.37 -24.42 -11.17
CA LEU A 136 14.08 -23.14 -10.52
C LEU A 136 13.12 -23.32 -9.32
N MET A 137 12.03 -24.06 -9.49
CA MET A 137 11.06 -24.29 -8.41
C MET A 137 11.63 -25.09 -7.24
N LYS A 138 12.55 -26.04 -7.49
CA LYS A 138 13.25 -26.76 -6.41
C LYS A 138 14.13 -25.83 -5.58
N VAL A 139 14.85 -24.94 -6.25
CA VAL A 139 15.77 -24.00 -5.60
C VAL A 139 14.98 -22.94 -4.81
N ILE A 140 13.91 -22.39 -5.39
CA ILE A 140 13.01 -21.45 -4.69
C ILE A 140 12.46 -22.09 -3.41
N ARG A 141 11.97 -23.33 -3.45
CA ARG A 141 11.50 -24.04 -2.25
C ARG A 141 12.61 -24.26 -1.22
N SER A 142 13.83 -24.56 -1.67
CA SER A 142 14.97 -24.71 -0.76
C SER A 142 15.33 -23.39 -0.07
N MET A 143 15.36 -22.28 -0.81
CA MET A 143 15.61 -20.94 -0.30
C MET A 143 14.48 -20.44 0.62
N GLU A 144 13.23 -20.80 0.33
CA GLU A 144 12.05 -20.49 1.16
C GLU A 144 12.07 -21.26 2.49
N ASN A 145 12.41 -22.55 2.46
CA ASN A 145 12.59 -23.36 3.67
C ASN A 145 13.73 -22.83 4.57
N ARG A 146 14.79 -22.27 3.96
CA ARG A 146 15.90 -21.62 4.67
C ARG A 146 15.58 -20.20 5.15
N LYS A 147 14.36 -19.70 4.91
CA LYS A 147 13.92 -18.33 5.23
C LYS A 147 14.81 -17.24 4.63
N MET A 148 15.36 -17.48 3.43
CA MET A 148 16.14 -16.47 2.71
C MET A 148 15.24 -15.58 1.86
N ILE A 149 14.20 -16.20 1.29
CA ILE A 149 13.22 -15.57 0.43
C ILE A 149 11.82 -15.90 0.96
N LYS A 150 10.87 -15.03 0.67
CA LYS A 150 9.45 -15.29 0.82
C LYS A 150 8.75 -15.09 -0.51
N THR A 151 7.69 -15.84 -0.73
CA THR A 151 6.89 -15.75 -1.94
C THR A 151 5.48 -15.31 -1.63
N TYR A 152 4.91 -14.49 -2.50
CA TYR A 152 3.55 -14.00 -2.36
C TYR A 152 2.89 -13.82 -3.73
N HIS A 153 1.57 -13.70 -3.74
CA HIS A 153 0.79 -13.41 -4.93
C HIS A 153 0.66 -11.89 -5.14
N SER A 154 1.20 -11.36 -6.23
CA SER A 154 1.09 -9.95 -6.58
C SER A 154 -0.32 -9.59 -7.02
N MET A 155 -0.93 -8.66 -6.30
CA MET A 155 -2.27 -8.16 -6.58
C MET A 155 -2.30 -7.24 -7.80
N ALA A 156 -1.27 -6.40 -7.96
CA ALA A 156 -1.12 -5.52 -9.13
C ALA A 156 -1.06 -6.29 -10.46
N HIS A 157 -0.63 -7.56 -10.44
CA HIS A 157 -0.43 -8.37 -11.64
C HIS A 157 -1.21 -9.68 -11.60
N SER A 158 -2.51 -9.62 -11.30
CA SER A 158 -3.43 -10.78 -11.41
C SER A 158 -2.94 -12.03 -10.66
N ARG A 159 -2.52 -11.87 -9.41
CA ARG A 159 -2.03 -12.94 -8.52
C ARG A 159 -0.81 -13.71 -9.05
N LYS A 160 0.02 -13.08 -9.87
CA LYS A 160 1.32 -13.66 -10.28
C LYS A 160 2.21 -13.86 -9.06
N LYS A 161 2.86 -15.03 -8.95
CA LYS A 161 3.76 -15.36 -7.84
C LYS A 161 5.08 -14.59 -7.94
N VAL A 162 5.36 -13.74 -6.95
CA VAL A 162 6.53 -12.88 -6.85
C VAL A 162 7.39 -13.33 -5.67
N CYS A 163 8.72 -13.28 -5.84
CA CYS A 163 9.69 -13.58 -4.81
C CYS A 163 10.33 -12.30 -4.29
N MET A 164 10.58 -12.23 -2.97
CA MET A 164 11.37 -11.17 -2.34
C MET A 164 12.22 -11.72 -1.20
N LEU A 165 13.11 -10.88 -0.65
CA LEU A 165 13.89 -11.21 0.53
C LEU A 165 12.99 -11.38 1.77
N TYR A 166 13.34 -12.33 2.64
CA TYR A 166 12.54 -12.65 3.83
C TYR A 166 12.35 -11.44 4.76
N ASP A 167 13.43 -10.72 5.04
CA ASP A 167 13.44 -9.60 6.01
C ASP A 167 12.79 -8.31 5.48
N LEU A 168 12.42 -8.27 4.20
CA LEU A 168 11.98 -7.03 3.56
C LEU A 168 10.46 -6.96 3.44
N GLU A 169 9.84 -5.84 3.82
CA GLU A 169 8.39 -5.66 3.70
C GLU A 169 7.97 -5.39 2.25
N PRO A 170 6.94 -6.08 1.74
CA PRO A 170 6.45 -5.90 0.37
C PRO A 170 5.83 -4.52 0.19
N HIS A 171 6.01 -3.93 -1.00
CA HIS A 171 5.44 -2.62 -1.29
C HIS A 171 3.89 -2.69 -1.33
N PRO A 172 3.15 -1.71 -0.75
CA PRO A 172 1.68 -1.74 -0.65
C PRO A 172 0.96 -1.92 -2.00
N MET A 173 1.52 -1.37 -3.08
CA MET A 173 1.01 -1.54 -4.44
C MET A 173 0.90 -3.01 -4.87
N ILE A 174 1.75 -3.87 -4.32
CA ILE A 174 1.82 -5.27 -4.70
C ILE A 174 0.94 -6.14 -3.81
N VAL A 175 0.83 -5.81 -2.53
CA VAL A 175 0.02 -6.54 -1.54
C VAL A 175 -1.46 -6.17 -1.64
N GLY A 176 -1.80 -5.06 -2.30
CA GLY A 176 -3.19 -4.59 -2.44
C GLY A 176 -3.62 -3.60 -1.36
N GLY A 177 -2.74 -3.24 -0.43
CA GLY A 177 -3.00 -2.28 0.64
C GLY A 177 -3.64 -2.89 1.89
N SER A 178 -4.20 -2.04 2.73
CA SER A 178 -4.67 -2.35 4.09
C SER A 178 -5.91 -3.26 4.17
N PHE A 179 -6.58 -3.52 3.04
CA PHE A 179 -7.78 -4.36 2.96
C PHE A 179 -7.48 -5.84 2.67
N PHE A 180 -6.20 -6.22 2.69
CA PHE A 180 -5.78 -7.60 2.44
C PHE A 180 -5.13 -8.20 3.68
N THR A 181 -5.59 -9.39 4.04
CA THR A 181 -5.04 -10.24 5.11
C THR A 181 -4.71 -11.58 4.49
N ASP A 182 -3.48 -12.05 4.65
CA ASP A 182 -3.00 -13.33 4.10
C ASP A 182 -3.39 -13.56 2.61
N GLU A 183 -3.18 -12.53 1.78
CA GLU A 183 -3.49 -12.55 0.32
C GLU A 183 -4.99 -12.65 -0.04
N MET A 184 -5.87 -12.60 0.96
CA MET A 184 -7.31 -12.59 0.81
C MET A 184 -7.85 -11.18 1.02
N PHE A 185 -8.86 -10.80 0.22
CA PHE A 185 -9.54 -9.53 0.40
C PHE A 185 -10.48 -9.63 1.58
N ASP A 186 -10.31 -8.74 2.56
CA ASP A 186 -11.11 -8.72 3.76
C ASP A 186 -12.40 -7.93 3.51
N THR A 187 -13.42 -8.64 3.02
CA THR A 187 -14.74 -8.08 2.74
C THR A 187 -15.45 -7.63 4.00
N GLU A 188 -15.24 -8.30 5.13
CA GLU A 188 -15.86 -7.95 6.41
C GLU A 188 -15.27 -6.66 6.96
N PHE A 189 -13.96 -6.50 6.85
CA PHE A 189 -13.29 -5.26 7.19
C PHE A 189 -13.75 -4.11 6.29
N LEU A 190 -13.83 -4.30 4.97
CA LEU A 190 -14.36 -3.28 4.06
C LEU A 190 -15.81 -2.89 4.43
N ALA A 191 -16.67 -3.87 4.69
CA ALA A 191 -18.06 -3.63 5.07
C ALA A 191 -18.14 -2.84 6.39
N SER A 192 -17.30 -3.20 7.36
CA SER A 192 -17.20 -2.49 8.64
C SER A 192 -16.80 -1.02 8.44
N ILE A 193 -15.71 -0.76 7.69
CA ILE A 193 -15.25 0.62 7.41
C ILE A 193 -16.34 1.41 6.66
N SER A 194 -17.02 0.78 5.71
CA SER A 194 -18.12 1.38 4.97
C SER A 194 -19.27 1.79 5.88
N GLU A 195 -19.65 0.92 6.83
CA GLU A 195 -20.68 1.22 7.83
C GLU A 195 -20.27 2.39 8.74
N TYR A 196 -19.00 2.47 9.15
CA TYR A 196 -18.50 3.60 9.95
C TYR A 196 -18.49 4.91 9.17
N CYS A 197 -18.09 4.90 7.90
CA CYS A 197 -18.19 6.07 7.02
C CYS A 197 -19.64 6.57 6.95
N LEU A 198 -20.61 5.66 6.76
CA LEU A 198 -22.03 5.99 6.72
C LEU A 198 -22.55 6.52 8.07
N LYS A 199 -22.16 5.90 9.18
CA LYS A 199 -22.50 6.37 10.55
C LYS A 199 -22.00 7.79 10.79
N PHE A 200 -20.78 8.10 10.37
CA PHE A 200 -20.21 9.44 10.49
C PHE A 200 -20.99 10.46 9.65
N LEU A 201 -21.25 10.15 8.38
CA LEU A 201 -22.00 11.04 7.48
C LEU A 201 -23.44 11.26 7.95
N LYS A 202 -24.09 10.22 8.48
CA LYS A 202 -25.41 10.30 9.09
C LYS A 202 -25.42 11.20 10.31
N SER A 203 -24.49 11.00 11.25
CA SER A 203 -24.32 11.87 12.41
C SER A 203 -24.09 13.34 11.99
N LYS A 204 -23.26 13.57 10.96
CA LYS A 204 -23.03 14.93 10.43
C LYS A 204 -24.29 15.54 9.82
N ALA A 205 -25.10 14.75 9.12
CA ALA A 205 -26.38 15.19 8.55
C ALA A 205 -27.44 15.48 9.63
N ASP A 206 -27.52 14.66 10.67
CA ASP A 206 -28.43 14.85 11.80
C ASP A 206 -28.08 16.13 12.57
N ASN A 207 -26.80 16.33 12.88
CA ASN A 207 -26.32 17.57 13.50
C ASN A 207 -26.56 18.79 12.61
N ALA A 208 -26.42 18.65 11.29
CA ALA A 208 -26.71 19.72 10.35
C ALA A 208 -28.20 20.08 10.29
N SER A 209 -29.11 19.21 10.72
CA SER A 209 -30.56 19.45 10.66
C SER A 209 -31.04 20.53 11.63
N HIS A 210 -30.28 20.79 12.70
CA HIS A 210 -30.57 21.84 13.68
C HIS A 210 -30.30 23.27 13.16
N PHE A 211 -29.61 23.44 12.03
CA PHE A 211 -29.33 24.77 11.50
C PHE A 211 -30.58 25.38 10.85
N PRO A 212 -30.87 26.67 11.11
CA PRO A 212 -32.15 27.29 10.73
C PRO A 212 -32.32 27.49 9.22
N THR A 213 -31.25 27.76 8.47
CA THR A 213 -31.35 28.04 7.02
C THR A 213 -30.99 26.81 6.19
N PHE A 214 -31.71 26.60 5.07
CA PHE A 214 -31.46 25.50 4.14
C PHE A 214 -29.99 25.45 3.67
N ILE A 215 -29.42 26.61 3.31
CA ILE A 215 -28.02 26.71 2.86
C ILE A 215 -27.05 26.25 3.96
N ASN A 216 -27.27 26.64 5.22
CA ASN A 216 -26.41 26.22 6.31
C ASN A 216 -26.53 24.70 6.57
N ARG A 217 -27.75 24.14 6.53
CA ARG A 217 -27.95 22.68 6.64
C ARG A 217 -27.19 21.93 5.53
N MET A 218 -27.31 22.42 4.30
CA MET A 218 -26.67 21.82 3.12
C MET A 218 -25.14 21.92 3.15
N ASN A 219 -24.59 22.99 3.70
CA ASN A 219 -23.14 23.17 3.83
C ASN A 219 -22.57 22.36 5.00
N LYS A 220 -23.29 22.30 6.13
CA LYS A 220 -22.81 21.63 7.36
C LYS A 220 -22.87 20.11 7.31
N ARG A 221 -23.70 19.52 6.44
CA ARG A 221 -23.76 18.06 6.25
C ARG A 221 -22.58 17.48 5.46
N ASN A 222 -21.81 18.30 4.73
CA ASN A 222 -20.75 17.82 3.86
C ASN A 222 -19.51 17.44 4.67
N ALA A 223 -18.85 16.35 4.30
CA ALA A 223 -17.62 15.89 4.90
C ALA A 223 -16.49 15.80 3.87
N THR A 224 -15.30 16.22 4.29
CA THR A 224 -14.06 16.02 3.54
C THR A 224 -13.49 14.63 3.83
N VAL A 225 -12.62 14.13 2.95
CA VAL A 225 -11.92 12.85 3.17
C VAL A 225 -11.10 12.91 4.46
N GLU A 226 -10.46 14.04 4.74
CA GLU A 226 -9.66 14.25 5.94
C GLU A 226 -10.48 14.10 7.22
N GLU A 227 -11.68 14.67 7.28
CA GLU A 227 -12.57 14.56 8.45
C GLU A 227 -13.01 13.11 8.68
N VAL A 228 -13.39 12.40 7.61
CA VAL A 228 -13.78 10.98 7.69
C VAL A 228 -12.58 10.13 8.15
N TRP A 229 -11.41 10.35 7.56
CA TRP A 229 -10.18 9.65 7.92
C TRP A 229 -9.80 9.87 9.39
N GLN A 230 -9.85 11.12 9.88
CA GLN A 230 -9.60 11.45 11.28
C GLN A 230 -10.60 10.75 12.21
N PHE A 231 -11.88 10.72 11.84
CA PHE A 231 -12.89 9.99 12.59
C PHE A 231 -12.51 8.52 12.70
N LEU A 232 -12.22 7.86 11.57
CA LEU A 232 -11.85 6.44 11.51
C LEU A 232 -10.62 6.13 12.39
N CYS A 233 -9.57 6.95 12.31
CA CYS A 233 -8.37 6.80 13.15
C CYS A 233 -8.68 6.91 14.65
N ASN A 234 -9.58 7.81 15.03
CA ASN A 234 -9.94 8.02 16.44
C ASN A 234 -10.85 6.91 17.00
N SER A 235 -11.66 6.29 16.15
CA SER A 235 -12.64 5.28 16.56
C SER A 235 -12.05 3.90 16.92
N LYS A 236 -10.71 3.71 16.90
CA LYS A 236 -10.02 2.44 17.23
C LYS A 236 -10.62 1.20 16.54
N ILE A 237 -11.08 1.35 15.30
CA ILE A 237 -11.85 0.31 14.58
C ILE A 237 -10.97 -0.88 14.19
N SER A 238 -9.66 -0.68 14.03
CA SER A 238 -8.72 -1.74 13.65
C SER A 238 -7.29 -1.42 14.04
N ASN A 239 -6.47 -2.45 14.28
CA ASN A 239 -5.01 -2.34 14.41
C ASN A 239 -4.31 -1.94 13.08
N VAL A 240 -5.07 -1.82 11.99
CA VAL A 240 -4.59 -1.51 10.65
C VAL A 240 -4.64 -0.01 10.42
N ASN A 241 -3.49 0.57 10.06
CA ASN A 241 -3.35 2.00 9.76
C ASN A 241 -3.85 2.29 8.34
N LEU A 242 -5.09 2.75 8.21
CA LEU A 242 -5.65 3.20 6.93
C LEU A 242 -5.03 4.52 6.47
N SER A 243 -4.71 4.62 5.19
CA SER A 243 -4.29 5.87 4.55
C SER A 243 -5.48 6.70 4.05
N GLN A 244 -5.28 7.99 3.83
CA GLN A 244 -6.33 8.88 3.30
C GLN A 244 -6.82 8.43 1.91
N ILE A 245 -5.91 7.92 1.06
CA ILE A 245 -6.21 7.43 -0.29
C ILE A 245 -7.13 6.19 -0.23
N GLU A 246 -6.90 5.31 0.74
CA GLU A 246 -7.74 4.13 0.95
C GLU A 246 -9.15 4.52 1.39
N VAL A 247 -9.28 5.50 2.29
CA VAL A 247 -10.59 6.03 2.70
C VAL A 247 -11.31 6.70 1.53
N GLU A 248 -10.61 7.47 0.71
CA GLU A 248 -11.19 8.08 -0.50
C GLU A 248 -11.78 7.02 -1.44
N ARG A 249 -11.07 5.90 -1.66
CA ARG A 249 -11.57 4.79 -2.48
C ARG A 249 -12.81 4.13 -1.89
N VAL A 250 -12.86 3.95 -0.57
CA VAL A 250 -14.06 3.42 0.11
C VAL A 250 -15.24 4.36 -0.09
N LEU A 251 -15.02 5.68 0.06
CA LEU A 251 -16.06 6.67 -0.18
C LEU A 251 -16.51 6.65 -1.66
N GLU A 252 -15.61 6.49 -2.61
CA GLU A 252 -15.98 6.33 -4.02
C GLU A 252 -16.84 5.09 -4.27
N ASN A 253 -16.53 3.95 -3.65
CA ASN A 253 -17.39 2.76 -3.70
C ASN A 253 -18.79 3.05 -3.17
N LEU A 254 -18.90 3.75 -2.04
CA LEU A 254 -20.20 4.16 -1.47
C LEU A 254 -20.98 5.12 -2.38
N VAL A 255 -20.28 5.93 -3.20
CA VAL A 255 -20.92 6.76 -4.23
C VAL A 255 -21.47 5.90 -5.36
N TYR A 256 -20.73 4.89 -5.81
CA TYR A 256 -21.20 3.95 -6.82
C TYR A 256 -22.42 3.16 -6.34
N ASP A 257 -22.47 2.78 -5.06
CA ASP A 257 -23.62 2.14 -4.43
C ASP A 257 -24.81 3.09 -4.21
N SER A 258 -24.70 4.36 -4.61
CA SER A 258 -25.72 5.41 -4.45
C SER A 258 -26.11 5.68 -2.99
N GLN A 259 -25.29 5.24 -2.02
CA GLN A 259 -25.53 5.45 -0.59
C GLN A 259 -25.13 6.87 -0.16
N ILE A 260 -24.12 7.44 -0.83
CA ILE A 260 -23.63 8.80 -0.62
C ILE A 260 -23.46 9.53 -1.95
N GLU A 261 -23.44 10.87 -1.90
CA GLU A 261 -23.19 11.72 -3.04
C GLU A 261 -21.85 12.47 -2.87
N LYS A 262 -21.22 12.81 -4.00
CA LYS A 262 -19.96 13.55 -4.08
C LYS A 262 -20.19 14.88 -4.81
N LYS A 263 -19.63 15.96 -4.28
CA LYS A 263 -19.51 17.25 -4.99
C LYS A 263 -18.12 17.84 -4.79
N PHE A 264 -17.80 18.88 -5.55
CA PHE A 264 -16.53 19.59 -5.42
C PHE A 264 -16.75 20.96 -4.80
N GLU A 265 -16.09 21.22 -3.67
CA GLU A 265 -16.00 22.54 -3.05
C GLU A 265 -14.55 23.00 -3.07
N ASN A 266 -14.27 24.15 -3.70
CA ASN A 266 -12.91 24.69 -3.82
C ASN A 266 -11.89 23.67 -4.38
N ALA A 267 -12.26 22.95 -5.43
CA ALA A 267 -11.49 21.87 -6.06
C ALA A 267 -11.18 20.66 -5.15
N LYS A 268 -11.85 20.53 -4.00
CA LYS A 268 -11.76 19.37 -3.11
C LYS A 268 -13.05 18.55 -3.13
N PRO A 269 -12.97 17.21 -3.18
CA PRO A 269 -14.14 16.37 -3.09
C PRO A 269 -14.72 16.42 -1.67
N VAL A 270 -16.02 16.63 -1.58
CA VAL A 270 -16.79 16.50 -0.35
C VAL A 270 -17.94 15.55 -0.55
N TYR A 271 -18.21 14.77 0.49
CA TYR A 271 -19.14 13.65 0.50
C TYR A 271 -20.27 13.93 1.49
N PHE A 272 -21.48 13.52 1.16
CA PHE A 272 -22.64 13.68 2.05
C PHE A 272 -23.65 12.56 1.82
N LEU A 273 -24.46 12.27 2.84
CA LEU A 273 -25.47 11.22 2.76
C LEU A 273 -26.52 11.54 1.69
N THR A 274 -26.79 10.57 0.81
CA THR A 274 -27.85 10.64 -0.18
C THR A 274 -29.20 10.66 0.53
N LYS A 275 -30.14 11.50 0.08
CA LYS A 275 -31.52 11.33 0.51
C LYS A 275 -32.05 10.09 -0.18
N PRO A 276 -32.62 9.09 0.54
CA PRO A 276 -33.25 7.97 -0.12
C PRO A 276 -34.26 8.56 -1.12
N LEU A 277 -34.12 8.20 -2.39
CA LEU A 277 -35.15 8.48 -3.37
C LEU A 277 -36.41 7.82 -2.82
N GLU A 278 -37.40 8.62 -2.40
CA GLU A 278 -38.74 8.14 -2.14
C GLU A 278 -39.31 7.64 -3.47
N ARG A 279 -38.86 6.46 -3.90
CA ARG A 279 -39.49 5.74 -5.00
C ARG A 279 -40.82 5.27 -4.44
N ASN A 280 -41.90 5.50 -5.16
CA ASN A 280 -43.19 4.87 -4.89
C ASN A 280 -42.97 3.35 -4.88
N GLN A 281 -42.73 2.79 -3.70
CA GLN A 281 -42.42 1.37 -3.51
C GLN A 281 -43.58 0.52 -4.06
N GLY A 282 -44.82 1.01 -4.00
CA GLY A 282 -46.00 0.31 -4.51
C GLY A 282 -45.94 -0.08 -5.99
N ILE A 283 -45.24 0.68 -6.85
CA ILE A 283 -45.09 0.29 -8.27
C ILE A 283 -44.01 -0.78 -8.44
N LEU A 284 -42.92 -0.68 -7.68
CA LEU A 284 -41.81 -1.66 -7.70
C LEU A 284 -42.22 -3.02 -7.14
N HIS A 285 -43.15 -3.03 -6.19
CA HIS A 285 -43.72 -4.27 -5.64
C HIS A 285 -44.87 -4.82 -6.49
N SER A 286 -45.32 -4.10 -7.51
CA SER A 286 -46.39 -4.61 -8.38
C SER A 286 -45.88 -5.80 -9.19
N PRO A 287 -46.61 -6.94 -9.21
CA PRO A 287 -46.23 -8.10 -10.01
C PRO A 287 -46.16 -7.80 -11.50
N CYS A 288 -46.83 -6.74 -11.97
CA CYS A 288 -46.80 -6.32 -13.38
C CYS A 288 -45.42 -5.88 -13.86
N LEU A 289 -44.58 -5.30 -12.99
CA LEU A 289 -43.30 -4.74 -13.40
C LEU A 289 -42.26 -5.85 -13.70
N SER A 290 -42.38 -6.98 -13.01
CA SER A 290 -41.52 -8.16 -13.17
C SER A 290 -42.17 -9.26 -14.02
N CYS A 291 -43.36 -9.02 -14.56
CA CYS A 291 -44.13 -10.01 -15.31
C CYS A 291 -43.53 -10.19 -16.72
N GLU A 292 -43.01 -11.38 -16.99
CA GLU A 292 -42.38 -11.72 -18.29
C GLU A 292 -43.38 -11.68 -19.47
N ILE A 293 -44.68 -11.83 -19.20
CA ILE A 293 -45.76 -11.84 -20.19
C ILE A 293 -46.62 -10.57 -20.14
N ALA A 294 -46.11 -9.48 -19.56
CA ALA A 294 -46.85 -8.23 -19.39
C ALA A 294 -47.35 -7.64 -20.73
N LEU A 295 -46.57 -7.82 -21.81
CA LEU A 295 -46.91 -7.30 -23.14
C LEU A 295 -48.12 -7.99 -23.77
N ASP A 296 -48.38 -9.25 -23.40
CA ASP A 296 -49.50 -10.05 -23.90
C ASP A 296 -50.76 -9.90 -23.03
N CYS A 297 -50.67 -9.15 -21.93
CA CYS A 297 -51.75 -8.99 -20.96
C CYS A 297 -52.76 -7.93 -21.44
N VAL A 298 -53.95 -8.38 -21.84
CA VAL A 298 -55.02 -7.53 -22.38
C VAL A 298 -56.35 -7.85 -21.71
N LYS A 299 -57.15 -6.81 -21.46
CA LYS A 299 -58.50 -6.97 -20.88
C LYS A 299 -59.35 -7.91 -21.73
N GLY A 300 -59.76 -9.05 -21.16
CA GLY A 300 -60.59 -10.05 -21.83
C GLY A 300 -59.83 -10.97 -22.81
N GLY A 301 -58.50 -10.87 -22.86
CA GLY A 301 -57.65 -11.83 -23.56
C GLY A 301 -57.44 -13.13 -22.78
N THR A 302 -56.68 -14.07 -23.36
CA THR A 302 -56.25 -15.30 -22.68
C THR A 302 -55.37 -15.01 -21.46
N ILE A 303 -54.51 -14.00 -21.57
CA ILE A 303 -53.77 -13.41 -20.47
C ILE A 303 -54.45 -12.07 -20.16
N SER A 304 -55.13 -11.99 -19.02
CA SER A 304 -55.92 -10.82 -18.61
C SER A 304 -55.62 -10.45 -17.17
N PRO A 305 -55.62 -9.15 -16.82
CA PRO A 305 -55.45 -8.72 -15.42
C PRO A 305 -56.50 -9.33 -14.48
N SER A 306 -57.72 -9.57 -14.97
CA SER A 306 -58.84 -10.11 -14.19
C SER A 306 -58.67 -11.57 -13.76
N THR A 307 -57.83 -12.33 -14.44
CA THR A 307 -57.56 -13.75 -14.17
C THR A 307 -56.07 -13.99 -13.86
N CYS A 308 -55.33 -12.92 -13.55
CA CYS A 308 -53.89 -12.96 -13.36
C CYS A 308 -53.54 -13.62 -12.02
N GLN A 309 -52.81 -14.74 -12.07
CA GLN A 309 -52.35 -15.45 -10.88
C GLN A 309 -51.34 -14.63 -10.07
N TYR A 310 -50.41 -13.92 -10.73
CA TYR A 310 -49.44 -13.07 -10.04
C TYR A 310 -50.09 -11.98 -9.18
N PHE A 311 -51.23 -11.43 -9.61
CA PHE A 311 -51.99 -10.50 -8.79
C PHE A 311 -52.69 -11.18 -7.61
N SER A 312 -53.32 -12.33 -7.85
CA SER A 312 -53.98 -13.09 -6.80
C SER A 312 -52.99 -13.50 -5.69
N ASP A 313 -51.82 -14.01 -6.07
CA ASP A 313 -50.78 -14.42 -5.12
C ASP A 313 -50.22 -13.20 -4.35
N TRP A 314 -49.97 -12.10 -5.06
CA TRP A 314 -49.50 -10.86 -4.43
C TRP A 314 -50.49 -10.27 -3.42
N PHE A 315 -51.81 -10.39 -3.65
CA PHE A 315 -52.83 -9.97 -2.69
C PHE A 315 -53.02 -10.93 -1.50
N LEU A 316 -52.48 -12.15 -1.57
CA LEU A 316 -52.59 -13.15 -0.51
C LEU A 316 -51.36 -13.17 0.43
N ASP A 317 -50.24 -12.59 0.00
CA ASP A 317 -48.98 -12.51 0.76
C ASP A 317 -48.90 -11.28 1.71
N GLU A 318 -49.92 -10.41 1.74
CA GLU A 318 -50.13 -9.34 2.76
C GLU A 318 -51.14 -9.75 3.84
#